data_AF-V4TKL5-F1
#
_entry.id   AF-V4TKL5-F1
#
_cell.length_a   1.000
_cell.length_b   1.000
_cell.length_c   1.000
_cell.angle_alpha   90.00
_cell.angle_beta   90.00
_cell.angle_gamma   90.00
#
_symmetry.space_group_name_H-M   'P 1'
#
loop_
_entity.id
_entity.type
_entity.pdbx_description
1 polymer ?
#
loop_
_entity_poly.entity_id
_entity_poly.type
_entity_poly.pdbx_seq_one_letter_code
_entity_poly.pdbx_strand_id
1 'polypeptide(L)' 'MELPVGYRFKPTDEELVFHYLINKACNRALPAQAVKEITARDLYLKHPKCSGSTMRKKNMAKKIPRKQKETLP' A
#
# COMPACT_ATOMS: atom_id res chain seq x y z
N MET A 1 8.67 -19.46 -0.34
CA MET A 1 10.10 -19.12 -0.44
C MET A 1 10.41 -18.03 0.54
N GLU A 2 11.39 -18.25 1.41
CA GLU A 2 11.84 -17.27 2.40
C GLU A 2 13.09 -16.59 1.83
N LEU A 3 13.07 -15.25 1.75
CA LEU A 3 14.19 -14.48 1.22
C LEU A 3 15.13 -14.10 2.36
N PRO A 4 16.45 -14.19 2.17
CA PRO A 4 17.41 -13.77 3.18
C PRO A 4 17.25 -12.31 3.58
N VAL A 5 17.60 -12.00 4.82
CA VAL A 5 17.63 -10.62 5.33
C VAL A 5 18.54 -9.77 4.44
N GLY A 6 18.00 -8.66 3.95
CA GLY A 6 18.72 -7.73 3.07
C GLY A 6 18.47 -7.93 1.57
N TYR A 7 17.86 -9.04 1.16
CA TYR A 7 17.40 -9.20 -0.22
C TYR A 7 16.29 -8.20 -0.53
N ARG A 8 16.46 -7.43 -1.61
CA ARG A 8 15.54 -6.36 -2.01
C ARG A 8 15.33 -6.39 -3.51
N PHE A 9 14.17 -5.92 -3.91
CA PHE A 9 13.89 -5.68 -5.32
C PHE A 9 14.66 -4.45 -5.80
N LYS A 10 15.72 -4.67 -6.60
CA LYS A 10 16.57 -3.63 -7.19
C LYS A 10 16.97 -4.03 -8.61
N PRO A 11 16.01 -4.07 -9.56
CA PRO A 11 16.31 -4.45 -10.94
C PRO A 11 17.19 -3.39 -11.62
N THR A 12 17.93 -3.79 -12.65
CA THR A 12 18.51 -2.85 -13.63
C THR A 12 17.43 -2.31 -14.57
N ASP A 13 17.74 -1.25 -15.32
CA ASP A 13 16.81 -0.69 -16.30
C ASP A 13 16.43 -1.73 -17.38
N GLU A 14 17.41 -2.52 -17.82
CA GLU A 14 17.20 -3.62 -18.77
C GLU A 14 16.27 -4.69 -18.18
N GLU A 15 16.53 -5.12 -16.95
CA GLU A 15 15.68 -6.12 -16.28
C GLU A 15 14.25 -5.60 -16.11
N LEU A 16 14.08 -4.33 -15.74
CA LEU A 16 12.77 -3.72 -15.58
C LEU A 16 11.99 -3.70 -16.90
N VAL A 17 12.63 -3.31 -18.00
CA VAL A 17 11.98 -3.23 -19.30
C VAL A 17 11.68 -4.62 -19.86
N PHE A 18 12.70 -5.47 -20.00
CA PHE A 18 12.58 -6.75 -20.69
C PHE A 18 11.77 -7.77 -19.89
N HIS A 19 11.96 -7.85 -18.58
CA HIS A 19 11.34 -8.91 -17.78
C HIS A 19 10.04 -8.49 -17.11
N TYR A 20 9.81 -7.20 -16.87
CA TYR A 20 8.58 -6.73 -16.22
C TYR A 20 7.64 -6.00 -17.19
N LEU A 21 8.10 -4.92 -17.82
CA LEU A 21 7.22 -4.07 -18.63
C LEU A 21 6.77 -4.75 -19.92
N ILE A 22 7.70 -5.27 -20.72
CA ILE A 22 7.39 -5.97 -21.98
C ILE A 22 6.53 -7.20 -21.70
N ASN A 23 6.87 -7.99 -20.68
CA ASN A 23 6.10 -9.16 -20.33
C ASN A 23 4.67 -8.80 -19.90
N LYS A 24 4.47 -7.76 -19.09
CA LYS A 24 3.12 -7.30 -18.73
C LYS A 24 2.34 -6.81 -19.97
N ALA A 25 2.98 -6.05 -20.85
CA ALA A 25 2.33 -5.55 -22.07
C ALA A 25 1.92 -6.67 -23.04
N CYS A 26 2.73 -7.72 -23.13
CA CYS A 26 2.47 -8.90 -23.97
C CYS A 26 1.68 -10.01 -23.25
N ASN A 27 1.13 -9.77 -22.05
CA ASN A 27 0.43 -10.76 -21.23
C ASN A 27 1.24 -12.05 -20.97
N ARG A 28 2.56 -11.92 -20.80
CA ARG A 28 3.47 -13.01 -20.45
C ARG A 28 3.63 -13.10 -18.93
N ALA A 29 4.08 -14.27 -18.46
CA ALA A 29 4.36 -14.48 -17.05
C ALA A 29 5.44 -13.51 -16.55
N LEU A 30 5.20 -12.93 -15.37
CA LEU A 30 6.16 -12.06 -14.70
C LEU A 30 7.06 -12.88 -13.77
N PRO A 31 8.36 -12.54 -13.63
CA PRO A 31 9.27 -13.25 -12.74
C PRO A 31 8.82 -13.21 -11.27
N ALA A 32 8.20 -12.09 -10.85
CA ALA A 32 7.68 -11.90 -9.51
C ALA A 32 6.51 -10.91 -9.51
N GLN A 33 5.59 -11.07 -8.55
CA GLN A 33 4.49 -10.14 -8.31
C GLN A 33 4.91 -8.96 -7.41
N ALA A 34 6.06 -8.34 -7.72
CA ALA A 34 6.61 -7.24 -6.94
C ALA A 34 5.93 -5.89 -7.20
N VAL A 35 5.30 -5.73 -8.38
CA VAL A 35 4.68 -4.47 -8.83
C VAL A 35 3.17 -4.54 -8.65
N LYS A 36 2.59 -3.57 -7.94
CA LYS A 36 1.15 -3.46 -7.73
C LYS A 36 0.48 -2.78 -8.92
N GLU A 37 -0.68 -3.28 -9.32
CA GLU A 37 -1.52 -2.65 -10.34
C GLU A 37 -2.20 -1.38 -9.77
N ILE A 38 -2.13 -0.28 -10.51
CA ILE A 38 -2.71 1.01 -10.17
C ILE A 38 -3.36 1.62 -11.41
N THR A 39 -4.53 2.23 -11.26
CA THR A 39 -5.18 2.91 -12.38
C THR A 39 -4.44 4.21 -12.73
N ALA A 40 -4.48 4.63 -14.00
CA ALA A 40 -3.93 5.93 -14.41
C ALA A 40 -4.53 7.08 -13.60
N ARG A 41 -5.84 7.01 -13.29
CA ARG A 41 -6.53 7.99 -12.44
C ARG A 41 -5.91 8.08 -11.05
N ASP A 42 -5.68 6.94 -10.40
CA ASP A 42 -5.07 6.91 -9.07
C ASP A 42 -3.61 7.36 -9.08
N LEU A 43 -2.87 7.08 -10.16
CA LEU A 43 -1.47 7.45 -10.31
C LEU A 43 -1.30 8.96 -10.51
N TYR A 44 -2.08 9.56 -11.42
CA TYR A 44 -1.90 10.95 -11.83
C TYR A 44 -2.70 11.96 -11.00
N LEU A 45 -3.81 11.56 -10.37
CA LEU A 45 -4.64 12.49 -9.59
C LEU A 45 -4.30 12.53 -8.11
N LYS A 46 -3.68 11.48 -7.55
CA LYS A 46 -3.33 11.47 -6.12
C LYS A 46 -2.02 12.19 -5.90
N HIS A 47 -1.99 13.04 -4.88
CA HIS A 47 -0.76 13.65 -4.41
C HIS A 47 0.25 12.56 -4.01
N PRO A 48 1.53 12.63 -4.43
CA PRO A 48 2.51 11.56 -4.23
C PRO A 48 2.77 11.21 -2.76
N LYS A 49 2.56 12.15 -1.83
CA LYS A 49 2.66 11.87 -0.38
C LYS A 49 1.51 10.99 0.15
N CYS A 50 0.38 10.92 -0.54
CA CYS A 50 -0.81 10.19 -0.12
C CYS A 50 -0.97 8.84 -0.83
N SER A 51 -0.13 8.52 -1.82
CA SER A 51 -0.24 7.28 -2.62
C SER A 51 0.25 6.02 -1.89
N GLY A 52 0.88 6.16 -0.71
CA GLY A 52 1.50 5.06 0.03
C GLY A 52 0.88 4.69 1.39
N SER A 53 -0.13 5.42 1.88
CA SER A 53 -0.67 5.20 3.22
C SER A 53 -2.10 4.66 3.19
N THR A 54 -2.27 3.37 3.40
CA THR A 54 -3.52 2.82 3.94
C THR A 54 -3.69 3.41 5.34
N MET A 55 -4.41 4.52 5.44
CA MET A 55 -4.80 5.08 6.73
C MET A 55 -5.69 4.04 7.43
N ARG A 56 -5.10 3.26 8.34
CA ARG A 56 -5.83 2.46 9.31
C ARG A 56 -6.66 3.47 10.11
N LYS A 57 -7.97 3.56 9.84
CA LYS A 57 -8.90 4.34 10.67
C LYS A 57 -8.76 3.80 12.09
N LYS A 58 -8.02 4.52 12.95
CA LYS A 58 -8.09 4.32 14.39
C LYS A 58 -9.49 4.77 14.76
N ASN A 59 -10.37 3.81 15.07
CA ASN A 59 -11.69 4.09 15.61
C ASN A 59 -11.49 5.04 16.79
N MET A 60 -11.98 6.29 16.67
CA MET A 60 -12.00 7.20 17.80
C MET A 60 -12.79 6.52 18.91
N ALA A 61 -12.15 6.36 20.06
CA ALA A 61 -12.76 5.80 21.25
C ALA A 61 -14.13 6.45 21.48
N LYS A 62 -15.17 5.61 21.61
CA LYS A 62 -16.49 6.06 22.06
C LYS A 62 -16.28 6.82 23.37
N LYS A 63 -16.52 8.13 23.34
CA LYS A 63 -16.45 8.97 24.53
C LYS A 63 -17.61 8.56 25.44
N ILE A 64 -17.30 7.72 26.43
CA ILE A 64 -18.25 7.31 27.47
C ILE A 64 -18.70 8.60 28.19
N PRO A 65 -20.00 8.89 28.30
CA PRO A 65 -20.45 10.03 29.08
C PRO A 65 -20.10 9.79 30.56
N ARG A 66 -19.45 10.78 31.19
CA ARG A 66 -19.17 10.79 32.63
C ARG A 66 -20.49 10.58 33.38
N LYS A 67 -20.54 9.58 34.27
CA LYS A 67 -21.62 9.44 35.25
C LYS A 67 -21.77 10.76 36.01
N GLN A 68 -22.97 11.32 36.01
CA GLN A 68 -23.39 12.29 37.02
C GLN A 68 -23.47 11.56 38.35
N LYS A 69 -22.66 11.97 39.32
CA LYS A 69 -22.91 11.76 40.74
C LYS A 69 -23.38 13.10 41.26
N GLU A 70 -24.67 13.22 41.58
CA GLU A 70 -25.22 14.24 42.48
C GLU A 70 -26.59 13.71 42.95
N THR A 71 -26.61 13.05 44.12
CA THR A 71 -27.04 13.59 45.42
C THR A 71 -28.56 13.49 45.58
N LEU A 72 -29.03 12.50 46.36
CA LEU A 72 -30.34 12.55 47.00
C LEU A 72 -30.14 12.87 48.50
N PRO A 73 -31.09 13.57 49.14
CA PRO A 73 -30.95 14.22 50.44
C PRO A 73 -30.80 13.25 51.62
#